data_AF-A0AAD5X9B1-F1
#
_entry.id   AF-A0AAD5X9B1-F1
#
_cell.length_a   1.000
_cell.length_b   1.000
_cell.length_c   1.000
_cell.angle_alpha   90.00
_cell.angle_beta   90.00
_cell.angle_gamma   90.00
#
_symmetry.space_group_name_H-M   'P 1'
#
loop_
_entity.id
_entity.type
_entity.pdbx_description
1 polymer ?
#
loop_
_entity_poly.entity_id
_entity_poly.type
_entity_poly.pdbx_seq_one_letter_code
_entity_poly.pdbx_strand_id
1 'polypeptide(L)'
;DDTYDVIVLGTGLTECILSGLLSVEGKKVLHMDRNDYYGGASASLNLTQLYRKFRPGMEPPTILGKDRDYNVDLIPKFAMASGDFTNLLYHTDVTRYLEFRQIAGSYVFRDSKISKVPSNNTEAVASPLMGWFEKGRAKSFFEFIQNYDFTNPATQQGLDLNTVPMSSVYKKFGLEPGTQDFIGHALALHLDDSYMSRPARETYERICLYMNSIARYGKSPYIYPMYGLGELPQSFARLSAIYGGTYMLDKKIEEIIYGDDGKFVGVKSDGEIAKAKFVVGDPSYFVDKVKKVGQVVRVICFLNHPIPNTGDSDSVQIVIPQNQVKRQNDIYVANISNAHSVCAPNFHVAIVSTIVETSTPERECDAGIALLGQVFEKFVSVDDLYVPIADGVEDQVFVSKSYDATSHFETVSSDVKDIYKRITGVDLKLEGKVQRLEGGDN
;
A
#
# COMPACT_ATOMS: atom_id res chain seq x y z
N ASP A 1 -32.57 -9.53 -16.62
CA ASP A 1 -32.15 -10.19 -15.37
C ASP A 1 -30.90 -11.01 -15.58
N ASP A 2 -29.74 -10.35 -15.60
CA ASP A 2 -28.47 -11.07 -15.54
C ASP A 2 -28.19 -11.46 -14.09
N THR A 3 -27.94 -12.76 -13.88
CA THR A 3 -27.49 -13.30 -12.60
C THR A 3 -25.97 -13.49 -12.66
N TYR A 4 -25.29 -13.04 -11.61
CA TYR A 4 -23.85 -13.13 -11.40
C TYR A 4 -23.56 -13.96 -10.15
N ASP A 5 -22.33 -14.45 -9.99
CA ASP A 5 -21.92 -15.05 -8.73
C ASP A 5 -21.61 -13.95 -7.70
N VAL A 6 -20.97 -12.88 -8.15
CA VAL A 6 -20.54 -11.75 -7.31
C VAL A 6 -20.73 -10.43 -8.04
N ILE A 7 -21.14 -9.42 -7.26
CA ILE A 7 -21.06 -8.02 -7.67
C ILE A 7 -19.93 -7.35 -6.88
N VAL A 8 -19.09 -6.60 -7.56
CA VAL A 8 -18.00 -5.83 -6.97
C VAL A 8 -18.28 -4.34 -7.18
N LEU A 9 -18.25 -3.55 -6.11
CA LEU A 9 -18.57 -2.13 -6.10
C LEU A 9 -17.35 -1.28 -5.75
N GLY A 10 -16.93 -0.44 -6.69
CA GLY A 10 -15.74 0.39 -6.59
C GLY A 10 -14.51 -0.29 -7.18
N THR A 11 -13.71 0.47 -7.93
CA THR A 11 -12.51 -0.01 -8.62
C THR A 11 -11.23 0.32 -7.87
N GLY A 12 -11.30 0.34 -6.54
CA GLY A 12 -10.12 0.36 -5.70
C GLY A 12 -9.22 -0.85 -5.99
N LEU A 13 -7.93 -0.74 -5.67
CA LEU A 13 -6.98 -1.84 -5.89
C LEU A 13 -7.43 -3.14 -5.19
N THR A 14 -7.92 -3.06 -3.95
CA THR A 14 -8.42 -4.23 -3.20
C THR A 14 -9.55 -4.93 -3.95
N GLU A 15 -10.56 -4.18 -4.39
CA GLU A 15 -11.71 -4.69 -5.13
C GLU A 15 -11.30 -5.28 -6.47
N CYS A 16 -10.41 -4.61 -7.21
CA CYS A 16 -9.90 -5.08 -8.49
C CYS A 16 -9.11 -6.40 -8.35
N ILE A 17 -8.29 -6.53 -7.32
CA ILE A 17 -7.58 -7.78 -7.03
C ILE A 17 -8.57 -8.91 -6.75
N LEU A 18 -9.56 -8.70 -5.87
CA LEU A 18 -10.57 -9.70 -5.53
C LEU A 18 -11.41 -10.08 -6.75
N SER A 19 -11.82 -9.10 -7.55
CA SER A 19 -12.50 -9.31 -8.83
C SER A 19 -11.70 -10.21 -9.76
N GLY A 20 -10.40 -9.94 -9.91
CA GLY A 20 -9.49 -10.75 -10.71
C GLY A 20 -9.37 -12.19 -10.20
N LEU A 21 -9.12 -12.37 -8.90
CA LEU A 21 -9.01 -13.70 -8.26
C LEU A 21 -10.29 -14.52 -8.44
N LEU A 22 -11.44 -13.93 -8.13
CA LEU A 22 -12.74 -14.61 -8.26
C LEU A 22 -13.06 -14.97 -9.72
N SER A 23 -12.71 -14.10 -10.68
CA SER A 23 -12.90 -14.39 -12.11
C SER A 23 -12.03 -15.57 -12.56
N VAL A 24 -10.77 -15.59 -12.13
CA VAL A 24 -9.82 -16.67 -12.42
C VAL A 24 -10.28 -18.01 -11.84
N GLU A 25 -11.00 -18.00 -10.72
CA GLU A 25 -11.66 -19.17 -10.11
C GLU A 25 -12.99 -19.56 -10.78
N GLY A 26 -13.33 -18.93 -11.90
CA GLY A 26 -14.52 -19.26 -12.69
C GLY A 26 -15.81 -18.64 -12.17
N LYS A 27 -15.76 -17.65 -11.27
CA LYS A 27 -16.96 -16.90 -10.85
C LYS A 27 -17.37 -15.92 -11.94
N LYS A 28 -18.67 -15.81 -12.20
CA LYS A 28 -19.22 -14.75 -13.05
C LYS A 28 -19.27 -13.43 -12.27
N VAL A 29 -18.37 -12.50 -12.59
CA VAL A 29 -18.21 -11.22 -11.87
C VAL A 29 -18.87 -10.06 -12.62
N LEU A 30 -19.66 -9.23 -11.93
CA LEU A 30 -20.03 -7.89 -12.38
C LEU A 30 -19.33 -6.87 -11.50
N HIS A 31 -18.51 -6.00 -12.08
CA HIS A 31 -17.73 -4.99 -11.38
C HIS A 31 -18.21 -3.60 -11.81
N MET A 32 -18.65 -2.79 -10.87
CA MET A 32 -19.29 -1.49 -11.13
C MET A 32 -18.59 -0.38 -10.34
N ASP A 33 -18.40 0.79 -10.95
CA ASP A 33 -17.95 2.00 -10.29
C ASP A 33 -18.90 3.17 -10.60
N ARG A 34 -19.11 4.02 -9.60
CA ARG A 34 -19.90 5.25 -9.75
C ARG A 34 -19.10 6.37 -10.44
N ASN A 35 -17.78 6.25 -10.49
CA ASN A 35 -16.89 7.22 -11.12
C ASN A 35 -16.66 6.84 -12.60
N ASP A 36 -16.34 7.84 -13.41
CA ASP A 36 -15.94 7.69 -14.82
C ASP A 36 -14.46 7.30 -14.99
N TYR A 37 -13.75 7.01 -13.90
CA TYR A 37 -12.34 6.61 -13.86
C TYR A 37 -12.11 5.44 -12.88
N TYR A 38 -11.01 4.73 -13.08
CA TYR A 38 -10.57 3.64 -12.20
C TYR A 38 -9.85 4.13 -10.94
N GLY A 39 -9.89 3.33 -9.88
CA GLY A 39 -9.01 3.45 -8.72
C GLY A 39 -9.66 3.99 -7.45
N GLY A 40 -10.89 4.53 -7.54
CA GLY A 40 -11.63 5.07 -6.40
C GLY A 40 -10.80 6.05 -5.57
N ALA A 41 -10.68 5.80 -4.26
CA ALA A 41 -9.87 6.63 -3.35
C ALA A 41 -8.36 6.62 -3.67
N SER A 42 -7.87 5.58 -4.33
CA SER A 42 -6.47 5.38 -4.74
C SER A 42 -6.21 5.69 -6.21
N ALA A 43 -7.07 6.46 -6.87
CA ALA A 43 -6.92 6.81 -8.29
C ALA A 43 -5.63 7.59 -8.58
N SER A 44 -5.13 7.45 -9.81
CA SER A 44 -4.09 8.31 -10.38
C SER A 44 -4.76 9.34 -11.27
N LEU A 45 -4.59 10.63 -10.94
CA LEU A 45 -5.23 11.73 -11.64
C LEU A 45 -4.25 12.43 -12.57
N ASN A 46 -4.72 12.84 -13.74
CA ASN A 46 -3.99 13.84 -14.52
C ASN A 46 -4.05 15.23 -13.85
N LEU A 47 -3.32 16.18 -14.41
CA LEU A 47 -3.16 17.50 -13.82
C LEU A 47 -4.50 18.27 -13.76
N THR A 48 -5.30 18.21 -14.82
CA THR A 48 -6.63 18.84 -14.89
C THR A 48 -7.58 18.28 -13.83
N GLN A 49 -7.62 16.95 -13.68
CA GLN A 49 -8.43 16.27 -12.67
C GLN A 49 -7.98 16.61 -11.26
N LEU A 50 -6.66 16.68 -11.02
CA LEU A 50 -6.08 17.07 -9.74
C LEU A 50 -6.49 18.49 -9.34
N TYR A 51 -6.37 19.46 -10.28
CA TYR A 51 -6.80 20.83 -10.04
C TYR A 51 -8.31 20.93 -9.84
N ARG A 52 -9.12 20.23 -10.65
CA ARG A 52 -10.57 20.19 -10.44
C ARG A 52 -10.94 19.70 -9.04
N LYS A 53 -10.22 18.70 -8.53
CA LYS A 53 -10.45 18.12 -7.19
C LYS A 53 -10.04 19.07 -6.06
N PHE A 54 -8.87 19.71 -6.15
CA PHE A 54 -8.29 20.45 -5.02
C PHE A 54 -8.40 21.99 -5.13
N ARG A 55 -8.65 22.51 -6.34
CA ARG A 55 -8.70 23.92 -6.71
C ARG A 55 -9.82 24.16 -7.74
N PRO A 56 -11.10 23.87 -7.40
CA PRO A 56 -12.19 23.94 -8.36
C PRO A 56 -12.29 25.34 -9.00
N GLY A 57 -12.37 25.38 -10.33
CA GLY A 57 -12.41 26.62 -11.10
C GLY A 57 -11.04 27.22 -11.45
N MET A 58 -9.93 26.58 -11.05
CA MET A 58 -8.59 26.97 -11.46
C MET A 58 -8.03 25.98 -12.49
N GLU A 59 -7.42 26.52 -13.54
CA GLU A 59 -6.66 25.75 -14.52
C GLU A 59 -5.22 25.52 -14.03
N PRO A 60 -4.59 24.38 -14.36
CA PRO A 60 -3.20 24.16 -14.03
C PRO A 60 -2.25 25.19 -14.67
N PRO A 61 -1.24 25.71 -13.94
CA PRO A 61 -0.20 26.56 -14.50
C PRO A 61 0.53 25.88 -15.67
N THR A 62 0.70 26.60 -16.78
CA THR A 62 1.34 26.08 -18.01
C THR A 62 2.78 25.61 -17.80
N ILE A 63 3.47 26.14 -16.79
CA ILE A 63 4.83 25.75 -16.40
C ILE A 63 4.91 24.29 -15.90
N LEU A 64 3.81 23.71 -15.43
CA LEU A 64 3.75 22.30 -15.05
C LEU A 64 3.81 21.38 -16.28
N GLY A 65 3.64 21.89 -17.50
CA GLY A 65 3.72 21.10 -18.72
C GLY A 65 2.36 20.56 -19.17
N LYS A 66 2.37 19.42 -19.87
CA LYS A 66 1.16 18.88 -20.51
C LYS A 66 0.41 17.96 -19.56
N ASP A 67 -0.92 18.04 -19.59
CA ASP A 67 -1.81 17.25 -18.74
C ASP A 67 -1.53 15.73 -18.79
N ARG A 68 -1.33 15.20 -20.00
CA ARG A 68 -1.06 13.77 -20.25
C ARG A 68 0.25 13.24 -19.67
N ASP A 69 1.16 14.13 -19.26
CA ASP A 69 2.44 13.74 -18.68
C ASP A 69 2.29 13.44 -17.17
N TYR A 70 1.10 13.66 -16.60
CA TYR A 70 0.80 13.47 -15.18
C TYR A 70 -0.11 12.27 -14.92
N ASN A 71 0.32 11.43 -13.98
CA ASN A 71 -0.45 10.34 -13.39
C ASN A 71 -0.21 10.38 -11.86
N VAL A 72 -0.86 11.34 -11.20
CA VAL A 72 -0.63 11.65 -9.78
C VAL A 72 -1.51 10.77 -8.91
N ASP A 73 -0.91 9.78 -8.25
CA ASP A 73 -1.63 8.98 -7.27
C ASP A 73 -2.11 9.82 -6.09
N LEU A 74 -3.38 9.62 -5.72
CA LEU A 74 -3.91 10.18 -4.49
C LEU A 74 -3.36 9.46 -3.24
N ILE A 75 -3.01 8.18 -3.37
CA ILE A 75 -2.48 7.33 -2.30
C ILE A 75 -1.31 6.50 -2.83
N PRO A 76 -0.08 7.05 -2.85
CA PRO A 76 1.08 6.34 -3.36
C PRO A 76 1.51 5.26 -2.38
N LYS A 77 1.77 4.07 -2.91
CA LYS A 77 2.25 2.90 -2.18
C LYS A 77 3.27 2.17 -3.06
N PHE A 78 4.36 1.75 -2.45
CA PHE A 78 5.40 0.95 -3.06
C PHE A 78 5.15 -0.53 -2.86
N ALA A 79 5.46 -1.32 -3.88
CA ALA A 79 5.43 -2.78 -3.78
C ALA A 79 6.77 -3.27 -3.23
N MET A 80 6.75 -4.05 -2.13
CA MET A 80 7.94 -4.79 -1.72
C MET A 80 8.25 -5.87 -2.75
N ALA A 81 9.49 -5.91 -3.21
CA ALA A 81 9.96 -6.77 -4.28
C ALA A 81 9.71 -8.27 -4.08
N SER A 82 9.68 -8.73 -2.83
CA SER A 82 9.36 -10.12 -2.45
C SER A 82 8.09 -10.22 -1.60
N GLY A 83 7.29 -9.15 -1.53
CA GLY A 83 6.09 -9.06 -0.71
C GLY A 83 4.89 -9.77 -1.31
N ASP A 84 3.85 -9.91 -0.49
CA ASP A 84 2.61 -10.59 -0.88
C ASP A 84 1.97 -9.96 -2.11
N PHE A 85 2.03 -8.63 -2.21
CA PHE A 85 1.51 -7.92 -3.38
C PHE A 85 2.19 -8.38 -4.68
N THR A 86 3.52 -8.49 -4.70
CA THR A 86 4.24 -8.96 -5.89
C THR A 86 3.97 -10.43 -6.20
N ASN A 87 3.81 -11.27 -5.18
CA ASN A 87 3.42 -12.66 -5.36
C ASN A 87 2.01 -12.77 -5.94
N LEU A 88 1.10 -11.89 -5.52
CA LEU A 88 -0.25 -11.81 -6.05
C LEU A 88 -0.25 -11.42 -7.52
N LEU A 89 0.50 -10.37 -7.90
CA LEU A 89 0.63 -9.96 -9.30
C LEU A 89 1.18 -11.08 -10.19
N TYR A 90 2.17 -11.82 -9.69
CA TYR A 90 2.74 -12.97 -10.40
C TYR A 90 1.73 -14.12 -10.53
N HIS A 91 1.03 -14.44 -9.44
CA HIS A 91 0.06 -15.52 -9.38
C HIS A 91 -1.08 -15.31 -10.37
N THR A 92 -1.61 -14.08 -10.44
CA THR A 92 -2.69 -13.69 -11.36
C THR A 92 -2.21 -13.35 -12.78
N ASP A 93 -0.90 -13.42 -13.03
CA ASP A 93 -0.27 -13.19 -14.33
C ASP A 93 -0.49 -11.77 -14.92
N VAL A 94 -0.91 -10.81 -14.08
CA VAL A 94 -1.11 -9.40 -14.49
C VAL A 94 0.21 -8.68 -14.75
N THR A 95 1.34 -9.23 -14.29
CA THR A 95 2.67 -8.69 -14.58
C THR A 95 2.97 -8.62 -16.09
N ARG A 96 2.21 -9.32 -16.94
CA ARG A 96 2.33 -9.21 -18.42
C ARG A 96 1.89 -7.84 -18.96
N TYR A 97 1.11 -7.10 -18.19
CA TYR A 97 0.56 -5.80 -18.57
C TYR A 97 1.27 -4.63 -17.90
N LEU A 98 2.19 -4.92 -16.98
CA LEU A 98 2.79 -3.94 -16.09
C LEU A 98 4.31 -3.93 -16.26
N GLU A 99 4.86 -2.74 -16.41
CA GLU A 99 6.29 -2.50 -16.30
C GLU A 99 6.58 -1.89 -14.93
N PHE A 100 7.52 -2.47 -14.19
CA PHE A 100 7.93 -1.98 -12.88
C PHE A 100 9.34 -1.42 -12.94
N ARG A 101 9.54 -0.29 -12.26
CA ARG A 101 10.85 0.29 -12.01
C ARG A 101 11.18 0.22 -10.53
N GLN A 102 12.46 0.02 -10.22
CA GLN A 102 12.93 0.02 -8.84
C GLN A 102 12.99 1.45 -8.29
N ILE A 103 12.57 1.62 -7.04
CA ILE A 103 12.75 2.88 -6.30
C ILE A 103 14.23 3.06 -5.96
N ALA A 104 14.79 4.24 -6.19
CA ALA A 104 16.23 4.46 -6.11
C ALA A 104 16.80 4.41 -4.69
N GLY A 105 16.01 4.72 -3.66
CA GLY A 105 16.48 4.64 -2.28
C GLY A 105 15.38 4.58 -1.22
N SER A 106 15.75 4.05 -0.05
CA SER A 106 14.96 4.08 1.18
C SER A 106 15.78 4.81 2.23
N TYR A 107 15.17 5.79 2.90
CA TYR A 107 15.80 6.67 3.88
C TYR A 107 15.02 6.66 5.17
N VAL A 108 15.72 6.90 6.28
CA VAL A 108 15.12 7.10 7.59
C VAL A 108 15.58 8.45 8.13
N PHE A 109 14.65 9.17 8.76
CA PHE A 109 14.94 10.42 9.45
C PHE A 109 15.39 10.15 10.88
N ARG A 110 16.50 10.77 11.27
CA ARG A 110 17.07 10.72 12.62
C ARG A 110 17.88 11.98 12.88
N ASP A 111 17.77 12.55 14.07
CA ASP A 111 18.56 13.72 14.49
C ASP A 111 18.51 14.88 13.47
N SER A 112 17.30 15.19 12.97
CA SER A 112 17.02 16.24 11.98
C SER A 112 17.63 16.04 10.59
N LYS A 113 18.10 14.82 10.26
CA LYS A 113 18.66 14.49 8.96
C LYS A 113 18.07 13.18 8.45
N ILE A 114 18.07 13.01 7.13
CA ILE A 114 17.79 11.72 6.51
C ILE A 114 19.09 10.98 6.24
N SER A 115 19.06 9.66 6.34
CA SER A 115 20.17 8.79 5.97
C SER A 115 19.64 7.55 5.26
N LYS A 116 20.38 7.08 4.26
CA LYS A 116 20.00 5.89 3.50
C LYS A 116 19.97 4.68 4.43
N VAL A 117 18.88 3.92 4.37
CA VAL A 117 18.77 2.61 5.01
C VAL A 117 19.77 1.67 4.32
N PRO A 118 20.74 1.10 5.05
CA PRO A 118 21.74 0.24 4.45
C PRO A 118 21.15 -0.98 3.76
N SER A 119 21.57 -1.23 2.54
CA SER A 119 21.13 -2.38 1.73
C SER A 119 22.12 -3.55 1.74
N ASN A 120 23.34 -3.33 2.22
CA ASN A 120 24.39 -4.34 2.25
C ASN A 120 25.42 -4.03 3.34
N ASN A 121 26.35 -4.96 3.57
CA ASN A 121 27.39 -4.82 4.61
C ASN A 121 28.28 -3.58 4.39
N THR A 122 28.61 -3.24 3.14
CA THR A 122 29.45 -2.06 2.83
C THR A 122 28.72 -0.78 3.21
N GLU A 123 27.44 -0.65 2.86
CA GLU A 123 26.60 0.49 3.26
C GLU A 123 26.38 0.55 4.77
N ALA A 124 26.25 -0.59 5.45
CA ALA A 124 26.06 -0.64 6.90
C ALA A 124 27.29 -0.11 7.65
N VAL A 125 28.50 -0.46 7.18
CA VAL A 125 29.76 0.04 7.73
C VAL A 125 29.93 1.55 7.46
N ALA A 126 29.51 2.04 6.29
CA ALA A 126 29.58 3.45 5.94
C ALA A 126 28.45 4.31 6.58
N SER A 127 27.38 3.68 7.06
CA SER A 127 26.17 4.38 7.51
C SER A 127 26.46 5.33 8.68
N PRO A 128 25.94 6.58 8.64
CA PRO A 128 25.99 7.51 9.76
C PRO A 128 24.90 7.25 10.82
N LEU A 129 23.98 6.30 10.57
CA LEU A 129 22.85 6.01 11.46
C LEU A 129 23.27 5.46 12.83
N MET A 130 24.46 4.87 12.92
CA MET A 130 24.92 4.16 14.11
C MET A 130 26.38 4.51 14.41
N GLY A 131 26.66 4.74 15.70
CA GLY A 131 28.03 4.85 16.20
C GLY A 131 28.79 3.53 16.06
N TRP A 132 30.11 3.58 16.21
CA TRP A 132 30.99 2.41 15.99
C TRP A 132 30.61 1.19 16.83
N PHE A 133 30.34 1.38 18.13
CA PHE A 133 29.95 0.28 19.03
C PHE A 133 28.57 -0.29 18.66
N GLU A 134 27.64 0.57 18.29
CA GLU A 134 26.28 0.17 17.92
C GLU A 134 26.28 -0.65 16.62
N LYS A 135 27.17 -0.35 15.66
CA LYS A 135 27.34 -1.17 14.45
C LYS A 135 27.69 -2.63 14.76
N GLY A 136 28.49 -2.87 15.80
CA GLY A 136 28.81 -4.23 16.26
C GLY A 136 27.58 -4.97 16.80
N ARG A 137 26.77 -4.29 17.62
CA ARG A 137 25.53 -4.86 18.19
C ARG A 137 24.48 -5.12 17.11
N ALA A 138 24.26 -4.17 16.21
CA ALA A 138 23.36 -4.32 15.07
C ALA A 138 23.80 -5.47 14.15
N LYS A 139 25.11 -5.61 13.88
CA LYS A 139 25.63 -6.75 13.11
C LYS A 139 25.28 -8.09 13.77
N SER A 140 25.52 -8.25 15.07
CA SER A 140 25.17 -9.49 15.79
C SER A 140 23.67 -9.77 15.78
N PHE A 141 22.83 -8.73 15.86
CA PHE A 141 21.38 -8.88 15.70
C PHE A 141 21.01 -9.38 14.30
N PHE A 142 21.53 -8.78 13.22
CA PHE A 142 21.22 -9.22 11.86
C PHE A 142 21.78 -10.62 11.56
N GLU A 143 22.94 -10.98 12.10
CA GLU A 143 23.46 -12.36 12.02
C GLU A 143 22.54 -13.34 12.74
N PHE A 144 21.95 -12.96 13.87
CA PHE A 144 20.92 -13.77 14.54
C PHE A 144 19.67 -13.93 13.66
N ILE A 145 19.14 -12.84 13.10
CA ILE A 145 17.98 -12.90 12.20
C ILE A 145 18.26 -13.78 10.98
N GLN A 146 19.41 -13.64 10.32
CA GLN A 146 19.73 -14.43 9.13
C GLN A 146 19.88 -15.93 9.41
N ASN A 147 20.38 -16.30 10.60
CA ASN A 147 20.66 -17.68 10.97
C ASN A 147 19.53 -18.34 11.78
N TYR A 148 18.48 -17.60 12.15
CA TYR A 148 17.41 -18.14 12.98
C TYR A 148 16.62 -19.22 12.24
N ASP A 149 16.45 -20.37 12.88
CA ASP A 149 15.68 -21.48 12.35
C ASP A 149 14.67 -21.93 13.41
N PHE A 150 13.38 -21.83 13.06
CA PHE A 150 12.27 -22.20 13.94
C PHE A 150 12.27 -23.69 14.30
N THR A 151 12.94 -24.53 13.51
CA THR A 151 13.04 -25.98 13.71
C THR A 151 14.32 -26.41 14.44
N ASN A 152 15.30 -25.52 14.59
CA ASN A 152 16.60 -25.82 15.18
C ASN A 152 16.89 -24.95 16.43
N PRO A 153 16.68 -25.47 17.65
CA PRO A 153 16.91 -24.72 18.89
C PRO A 153 18.32 -24.15 19.06
N ALA A 154 19.34 -24.72 18.40
CA ALA A 154 20.72 -24.25 18.52
C ALA A 154 20.93 -22.85 17.91
N THR A 155 20.15 -22.49 16.89
CA THR A 155 20.25 -21.16 16.24
C THR A 155 19.44 -20.09 16.96
N GLN A 156 18.48 -20.51 17.80
CA GLN A 156 17.55 -19.62 18.52
C GLN A 156 18.22 -18.90 19.69
N GLN A 157 19.38 -19.39 20.14
CA GLN A 157 20.16 -18.80 21.22
C GLN A 157 19.32 -18.49 22.48
N GLY A 158 18.35 -19.35 22.82
CA GLY A 158 17.46 -19.17 23.98
C GLY A 158 16.36 -18.13 23.81
N LEU A 159 16.05 -17.69 22.59
CA LEU A 159 14.90 -16.84 22.27
C LEU A 159 13.93 -17.59 21.36
N ASP A 160 12.75 -17.98 21.86
CA ASP A 160 11.68 -18.49 21.01
C ASP A 160 10.83 -17.34 20.47
N LEU A 161 11.06 -16.95 19.21
CA LEU A 161 10.38 -15.81 18.59
C LEU A 161 8.85 -15.97 18.47
N ASN A 162 8.30 -17.18 18.64
CA ASN A 162 6.84 -17.37 18.69
C ASN A 162 6.20 -16.80 19.96
N THR A 163 6.99 -16.63 21.03
CA THR A 163 6.47 -16.32 22.36
C THR A 163 7.14 -15.09 22.98
N VAL A 164 8.43 -14.89 22.76
CA VAL A 164 9.15 -13.75 23.38
C VAL A 164 8.78 -12.44 22.69
N PRO A 165 8.60 -11.34 23.46
CA PRO A 165 8.33 -10.04 22.87
C PRO A 165 9.58 -9.45 22.20
N MET A 166 9.39 -8.64 21.15
CA MET A 166 10.52 -8.07 20.39
C MET A 166 11.47 -7.23 21.27
N SER A 167 10.93 -6.55 22.29
CA SER A 167 11.72 -5.83 23.30
C SER A 167 12.75 -6.72 24.01
N SER A 168 12.45 -8.00 24.25
CA SER A 168 13.40 -8.94 24.84
C SER A 168 14.53 -9.31 23.88
N VAL A 169 14.21 -9.40 22.58
CA VAL A 169 15.21 -9.61 21.53
C VAL A 169 16.16 -8.42 21.48
N TYR A 170 15.63 -7.19 21.39
CA TYR A 170 16.46 -5.98 21.39
C TYR A 170 17.32 -5.84 22.64
N LYS A 171 16.77 -6.14 23.81
CA LYS A 171 17.52 -6.13 25.09
C LYS A 171 18.68 -7.12 25.08
N LYS A 172 18.49 -8.33 24.53
CA LYS A 172 19.56 -9.34 24.44
C LYS A 172 20.74 -8.86 23.61
N PHE A 173 20.48 -8.19 22.49
CA PHE A 173 21.53 -7.64 21.63
C PHE A 173 22.03 -6.26 22.08
N GLY A 174 21.41 -5.67 23.10
CA GLY A 174 21.77 -4.37 23.66
C GLY A 174 21.57 -3.22 22.67
N LEU A 175 20.59 -3.31 21.77
CA LEU A 175 20.35 -2.29 20.74
C LEU A 175 19.88 -0.98 21.38
N GLU A 176 20.44 0.14 20.94
CA GLU A 176 20.05 1.47 21.43
C GLU A 176 18.68 1.89 20.88
N PRO A 177 17.92 2.76 21.58
CA PRO A 177 16.58 3.16 21.14
C PRO A 177 16.51 3.64 19.68
N GLY A 178 17.47 4.46 19.24
CA GLY A 178 17.48 4.93 17.84
C GLY A 178 17.74 3.84 16.79
N THR A 179 18.36 2.73 17.17
CA THR A 179 18.50 1.55 16.30
C THR A 179 17.24 0.70 16.31
N GLN A 180 16.57 0.60 17.46
CA GLN A 180 15.27 -0.04 17.57
C GLN A 180 14.22 0.69 16.71
N ASP A 181 14.19 2.02 16.75
CA ASP A 181 13.35 2.86 15.88
C ASP A 181 13.60 2.52 14.40
N PHE A 182 14.87 2.51 14.00
CA PHE A 182 15.28 2.18 12.64
C PHE A 182 14.82 0.77 12.20
N ILE A 183 15.06 -0.25 13.03
CA ILE A 183 14.70 -1.64 12.70
C ILE A 183 13.17 -1.79 12.66
N GLY A 184 12.46 -1.25 13.65
CA GLY A 184 11.00 -1.36 13.73
C GLY A 184 10.28 -0.64 12.60
N HIS A 185 10.64 0.62 12.38
CA HIS A 185 9.87 1.52 11.52
C HIS A 185 10.38 1.57 10.08
N ALA A 186 11.70 1.47 9.85
CA ALA A 186 12.27 1.60 8.50
C ALA A 186 12.60 0.25 7.83
N LEU A 187 12.77 -0.84 8.61
CA LEU A 187 12.97 -2.19 8.06
C LEU A 187 11.71 -3.05 8.19
N ALA A 188 11.19 -3.21 9.41
CA ALA A 188 9.99 -4.01 9.65
C ALA A 188 8.68 -3.28 9.28
N LEU A 189 8.76 -1.96 9.07
CA LEU A 189 7.63 -1.11 8.69
C LEU A 189 6.43 -1.27 9.64
N HIS A 190 6.71 -1.31 10.94
CA HIS A 190 5.67 -1.13 11.96
C HIS A 190 5.23 0.32 11.98
N LEU A 191 3.94 0.54 12.28
CA LEU A 191 3.31 1.86 12.30
C LEU A 191 3.56 2.62 13.60
N ASP A 192 3.74 1.88 14.68
CA ASP A 192 3.87 2.34 16.06
C ASP A 192 4.69 1.31 16.86
N ASP A 193 5.02 1.63 18.11
CA ASP A 193 5.84 0.79 19.00
C ASP A 193 5.08 -0.39 19.66
N SER A 194 3.80 -0.63 19.35
CA SER A 194 3.04 -1.73 19.96
C SER A 194 3.67 -3.11 19.69
N TYR A 195 4.38 -3.25 18.57
CA TYR A 195 5.11 -4.48 18.21
C TYR A 195 6.17 -4.90 19.24
N MET A 196 6.70 -3.95 20.03
CA MET A 196 7.70 -4.22 21.08
C MET A 196 7.20 -5.21 22.13
N SER A 197 5.89 -5.24 22.36
CA SER A 197 5.21 -6.08 23.34
C SER A 197 4.64 -7.38 22.75
N ARG A 198 4.54 -7.47 21.42
CA ARG A 198 4.01 -8.62 20.69
C ARG A 198 5.12 -9.64 20.40
N PRO A 199 4.77 -10.93 20.13
CA PRO A 199 5.75 -11.93 19.76
C PRO A 199 6.66 -11.49 18.61
N ALA A 200 7.96 -11.76 18.75
CA ALA A 200 8.99 -11.27 17.84
C ALA A 200 8.90 -11.86 16.42
N ARG A 201 8.17 -12.97 16.24
CA ARG A 201 8.01 -13.66 14.95
C ARG A 201 7.52 -12.75 13.83
N GLU A 202 6.51 -11.93 14.07
CA GLU A 202 5.99 -11.03 13.03
C GLU A 202 7.08 -10.03 12.59
N THR A 203 7.82 -9.47 13.55
CA THR A 203 8.90 -8.52 13.28
C THR A 203 10.06 -9.19 12.54
N TYR A 204 10.40 -10.42 12.93
CA TYR A 204 11.38 -11.24 12.25
C TYR A 204 11.00 -11.46 10.76
N GLU A 205 9.77 -11.90 10.51
CA GLU A 205 9.27 -12.18 9.16
C GLU A 205 9.31 -10.92 8.27
N ARG A 206 8.92 -9.76 8.83
CA ARG A 206 8.99 -8.46 8.16
C ARG A 206 10.44 -8.03 7.84
N ILE A 207 11.38 -8.22 8.76
CA ILE A 207 12.80 -7.92 8.52
C ILE A 207 13.36 -8.83 7.42
N CYS A 208 13.07 -10.13 7.46
CA CYS A 208 13.48 -11.07 6.43
C CYS A 208 12.89 -10.69 5.07
N LEU A 209 11.62 -10.28 5.02
CA LEU A 209 10.97 -9.81 3.80
C LEU A 209 11.68 -8.59 3.20
N TYR A 210 12.02 -7.60 4.03
CA TYR A 210 12.77 -6.42 3.62
C TYR A 210 14.15 -6.79 3.05
N MET A 211 14.89 -7.66 3.75
CA MET A 211 16.22 -8.12 3.34
C MET A 211 16.19 -8.92 2.03
N ASN A 212 15.23 -9.83 1.88
CA ASN A 212 15.04 -10.60 0.65
C ASN A 212 14.68 -9.70 -0.53
N SER A 213 13.85 -8.67 -0.28
CA SER A 213 13.47 -7.67 -1.28
C SER A 213 14.66 -6.84 -1.75
N ILE A 214 15.55 -6.45 -0.83
CA ILE A 214 16.81 -5.80 -1.20
C ILE A 214 17.72 -6.74 -1.96
N ALA A 215 17.87 -7.99 -1.54
CA ALA A 215 18.74 -8.96 -2.22
C ALA A 215 18.34 -9.18 -3.69
N ARG A 216 17.06 -8.99 -4.02
CA ARG A 216 16.53 -9.11 -5.39
C ARG A 216 16.97 -7.99 -6.34
N TYR A 217 17.02 -6.74 -5.88
CA TYR A 217 17.24 -5.57 -6.75
C TYR A 217 18.34 -4.59 -6.30
N GLY A 218 18.91 -4.73 -5.10
CA GLY A 218 20.12 -4.03 -4.63
C GLY A 218 19.95 -2.62 -4.06
N LYS A 219 19.25 -1.69 -4.74
CA LYS A 219 19.18 -0.27 -4.31
C LYS A 219 18.22 -0.01 -3.14
N SER A 220 17.00 -0.53 -3.26
CA SER A 220 15.92 -0.48 -2.27
C SER A 220 15.06 -1.75 -2.40
N PRO A 221 14.25 -2.10 -1.38
CA PRO A 221 13.33 -3.25 -1.46
C PRO A 221 12.10 -2.98 -2.32
N TYR A 222 11.96 -1.79 -2.90
CA TYR A 222 10.71 -1.31 -3.46
C TYR A 222 10.74 -1.24 -4.98
N ILE A 223 9.61 -1.58 -5.58
CA ILE A 223 9.29 -1.35 -6.98
C ILE A 223 7.99 -0.57 -7.10
N TYR A 224 7.82 0.11 -8.22
CA TYR A 224 6.64 0.91 -8.53
C TYR A 224 6.34 0.86 -10.03
N PRO A 225 5.06 0.77 -10.42
CA PRO A 225 4.68 0.65 -11.82
C PRO A 225 4.99 1.94 -12.60
N MET A 226 5.42 1.78 -13.85
CA MET A 226 5.44 2.87 -14.81
C MET A 226 4.01 3.39 -15.00
N TYR A 227 3.87 4.71 -15.17
CA TYR A 227 2.59 5.43 -15.29
C TYR A 227 1.71 5.45 -14.03
N GLY A 228 2.23 5.01 -12.89
CA GLY A 228 1.56 5.16 -11.60
C GLY A 228 0.64 3.99 -11.22
N LEU A 229 0.03 4.07 -10.05
CA LEU A 229 -0.73 2.96 -9.48
C LEU A 229 -2.07 2.71 -10.19
N GLY A 230 -2.57 3.67 -10.96
CA GLY A 230 -3.77 3.55 -11.78
C GLY A 230 -3.69 2.44 -12.82
N GLU A 231 -2.48 2.00 -13.20
CA GLU A 231 -2.29 0.84 -14.08
C GLU A 231 -2.68 -0.49 -13.42
N LEU A 232 -2.66 -0.55 -12.08
CA LEU A 232 -2.96 -1.78 -11.33
C LEU A 232 -4.46 -2.11 -11.40
N PRO A 233 -5.41 -1.23 -11.01
CA PRO A 233 -6.84 -1.48 -11.21
C PRO A 233 -7.19 -1.84 -12.66
N GLN A 234 -6.61 -1.13 -13.63
CA GLN A 234 -6.83 -1.39 -15.06
C GLN A 234 -6.36 -2.78 -15.50
N SER A 235 -5.18 -3.21 -15.03
CA SER A 235 -4.64 -4.53 -15.34
C SER A 235 -5.48 -5.66 -14.76
N PHE A 236 -5.99 -5.48 -13.54
CA PHE A 236 -6.92 -6.43 -12.92
C PHE A 236 -8.31 -6.42 -13.58
N ALA A 237 -8.79 -5.25 -14.03
CA ALA A 237 -10.02 -5.16 -14.81
C ALA A 237 -9.90 -5.95 -16.13
N ARG A 238 -8.76 -5.79 -16.82
CA ARG A 238 -8.45 -6.58 -18.01
C ARG A 238 -8.39 -8.08 -17.71
N LEU A 239 -7.74 -8.47 -16.61
CA LEU A 239 -7.69 -9.86 -16.19
C LEU A 239 -9.10 -10.43 -15.99
N SER A 240 -9.94 -9.75 -15.20
CA SER A 240 -11.31 -10.20 -14.93
C SER A 240 -12.12 -10.32 -16.22
N ALA A 241 -12.00 -9.36 -17.15
CA ALA A 241 -12.65 -9.43 -18.46
C ALA A 241 -12.23 -10.64 -19.32
N ILE A 242 -10.95 -11.03 -19.29
CA ILE A 242 -10.46 -12.25 -19.99
C ILE A 242 -11.16 -13.51 -19.47
N TYR A 243 -11.52 -13.54 -18.19
CA TYR A 243 -12.23 -14.65 -17.55
C TYR A 243 -13.76 -14.45 -17.51
N GLY A 244 -14.29 -13.52 -18.32
CA GLY A 244 -15.74 -13.32 -18.47
C GLY A 244 -16.38 -12.35 -17.46
N GLY A 245 -15.56 -11.62 -16.67
CA GLY A 245 -16.03 -10.52 -15.84
C GLY A 245 -16.52 -9.33 -16.67
N THR A 246 -17.55 -8.63 -16.18
CA THR A 246 -18.10 -7.43 -16.82
C THR A 246 -17.75 -6.20 -15.98
N TYR A 247 -17.13 -5.19 -16.59
CA TYR A 247 -16.81 -3.91 -15.92
C TYR A 247 -17.71 -2.78 -16.42
N MET A 248 -18.24 -1.98 -15.51
CA MET A 248 -19.08 -0.81 -15.80
C MET A 248 -18.62 0.40 -14.98
N LEU A 249 -18.06 1.41 -15.65
CA LEU A 249 -17.78 2.72 -15.04
C LEU A 249 -18.97 3.67 -15.26
N ASP A 250 -18.96 4.81 -14.57
CA ASP A 250 -20.02 5.83 -14.61
C ASP A 250 -21.41 5.24 -14.34
N LYS A 251 -21.47 4.23 -13.45
CA LYS A 251 -22.66 3.44 -13.19
C LYS A 251 -23.07 3.60 -11.72
N LYS A 252 -23.97 4.55 -11.49
CA LYS A 252 -24.42 4.88 -10.13
C LYS A 252 -25.28 3.75 -9.55
N ILE A 253 -24.94 3.32 -8.34
CA ILE A 253 -25.77 2.39 -7.57
C ILE A 253 -26.88 3.19 -6.87
N GLU A 254 -28.12 2.90 -7.24
CA GLU A 254 -29.31 3.52 -6.66
C GLU A 254 -29.68 2.87 -5.33
N GLU A 255 -29.58 1.55 -5.27
CA GLU A 255 -30.05 0.74 -4.14
C GLU A 255 -29.24 -0.56 -4.05
N ILE A 256 -28.92 -0.97 -2.82
CA ILE A 256 -28.40 -2.29 -2.49
C ILE A 256 -29.57 -3.11 -1.95
N ILE A 257 -29.87 -4.21 -2.60
CA ILE A 257 -31.09 -4.98 -2.35
C ILE A 257 -30.74 -6.13 -1.40
N TYR A 258 -31.52 -6.23 -0.32
CA TYR A 258 -31.46 -7.31 0.66
C TYR A 258 -32.73 -8.16 0.59
N GLY A 259 -32.59 -9.48 0.77
CA GLY A 259 -33.71 -10.39 0.93
C GLY A 259 -34.37 -10.26 2.31
N ASP A 260 -35.50 -10.94 2.49
CA ASP A 260 -36.22 -10.97 3.77
C ASP A 260 -35.39 -11.56 4.93
N ASP A 261 -34.35 -12.35 4.61
CA ASP A 261 -33.39 -12.93 5.55
C ASP A 261 -32.23 -11.97 5.88
N GLY A 262 -32.24 -10.75 5.35
CA GLY A 262 -31.21 -9.73 5.56
C GLY A 262 -29.95 -9.92 4.72
N LYS A 263 -29.92 -10.89 3.79
CA LYS A 263 -28.75 -11.14 2.93
C LYS A 263 -28.80 -10.33 1.66
N PHE A 264 -27.63 -9.97 1.15
CA PHE A 264 -27.50 -9.34 -0.15
C PHE A 264 -28.08 -10.24 -1.26
N VAL A 265 -28.87 -9.66 -2.17
CA VAL A 265 -29.45 -10.37 -3.33
C VAL A 265 -29.19 -9.66 -4.67
N GLY A 266 -28.76 -8.41 -4.67
CA GLY A 266 -28.48 -7.67 -5.89
C GLY A 266 -28.29 -6.17 -5.69
N VAL A 267 -28.04 -5.47 -6.79
CA VAL A 267 -27.98 -3.99 -6.83
C VAL A 267 -28.90 -3.46 -7.92
N LYS A 268 -29.43 -2.26 -7.69
CA LYS A 268 -30.20 -1.51 -8.67
C LYS A 268 -29.37 -0.36 -9.23
N SER A 269 -29.35 -0.23 -10.56
CA SER A 269 -28.68 0.86 -11.26
C SER A 269 -29.38 1.16 -12.58
N ASP A 270 -29.64 2.44 -12.85
CA ASP A 270 -30.39 2.92 -14.02
C ASP A 270 -31.74 2.22 -14.21
N GLY A 271 -32.46 1.98 -13.11
CA GLY A 271 -33.73 1.26 -13.11
C GLY A 271 -33.66 -0.25 -13.33
N GLU A 272 -32.49 -0.82 -13.64
CA GLU A 272 -32.28 -2.26 -13.82
C GLU A 272 -31.72 -2.92 -12.56
N ILE A 273 -32.02 -4.21 -12.38
CA ILE A 273 -31.56 -5.00 -11.24
C ILE A 273 -30.61 -6.11 -11.72
N ALA A 274 -29.39 -6.10 -11.18
CA ALA A 274 -28.43 -7.20 -11.31
C ALA A 274 -28.42 -8.02 -10.02
N LYS A 275 -28.60 -9.34 -10.13
CA LYS A 275 -28.65 -10.25 -8.98
C LYS A 275 -27.32 -10.96 -8.79
N ALA A 276 -26.91 -11.18 -7.54
CA ALA A 276 -25.74 -12.00 -7.20
C ALA A 276 -25.85 -12.63 -5.81
N LYS A 277 -24.96 -13.60 -5.54
CA LYS A 277 -24.95 -14.35 -4.28
C LYS A 277 -24.34 -13.57 -3.12
N PHE A 278 -23.37 -12.71 -3.43
CA PHE A 278 -22.70 -11.83 -2.47
C PHE A 278 -22.18 -10.58 -3.18
N VAL A 279 -21.81 -9.58 -2.38
CA VAL A 279 -21.21 -8.33 -2.85
C VAL A 279 -19.89 -8.06 -2.15
N VAL A 280 -18.93 -7.53 -2.91
CA VAL A 280 -17.68 -6.97 -2.40
C VAL A 280 -17.68 -5.48 -2.70
N GLY A 281 -17.18 -4.64 -1.81
CA GLY A 281 -16.94 -3.25 -2.18
C GLY A 281 -16.27 -2.41 -1.12
N ASP A 282 -15.93 -1.18 -1.51
CA ASP A 282 -15.28 -0.24 -0.60
C ASP A 282 -16.28 0.42 0.37
N PRO A 283 -15.80 1.00 1.49
CA PRO A 283 -16.63 1.63 2.51
C PRO A 283 -17.66 2.65 2.01
N SER A 284 -17.39 3.34 0.89
CA SER A 284 -18.28 4.38 0.37
C SER A 284 -19.61 3.86 -0.16
N TYR A 285 -19.73 2.55 -0.40
CA TYR A 285 -20.97 1.88 -0.81
C TYR A 285 -21.81 1.39 0.38
N PHE A 286 -21.21 1.28 1.57
CA PHE A 286 -21.82 0.62 2.74
C PHE A 286 -21.63 1.44 4.02
N VAL A 287 -22.04 2.72 3.98
CA VAL A 287 -21.81 3.69 5.06
C VAL A 287 -22.38 3.27 6.42
N ASP A 288 -23.40 2.42 6.43
CA ASP A 288 -24.07 1.86 7.60
C ASP A 288 -23.40 0.57 8.13
N LYS A 289 -22.50 -0.04 7.36
CA LYS A 289 -21.77 -1.27 7.71
C LYS A 289 -20.29 -1.03 8.01
N VAL A 290 -19.89 0.22 8.16
CA VAL A 290 -18.53 0.61 8.48
C VAL A 290 -18.47 1.51 9.70
N LYS A 291 -17.33 1.50 10.38
CA LYS A 291 -17.02 2.44 11.46
C LYS A 291 -15.75 3.21 11.14
N LYS A 292 -15.77 4.50 11.45
CA LYS A 292 -14.57 5.36 11.38
C LYS A 292 -13.59 4.95 12.48
N VAL A 293 -12.35 4.71 12.11
CA VAL A 293 -11.26 4.32 13.04
C VAL A 293 -10.14 5.36 13.14
N GLY A 294 -10.15 6.37 12.27
CA GLY A 294 -9.15 7.42 12.27
C GLY A 294 -9.28 8.32 11.05
N GLN A 295 -8.25 9.12 10.80
CA GLN A 295 -8.11 9.93 9.59
C GLN A 295 -6.65 9.89 9.14
N VAL A 296 -6.41 10.08 7.85
CA VAL A 296 -5.07 10.25 7.27
C VAL A 296 -5.02 11.61 6.60
N VAL A 297 -3.95 12.36 6.86
CA VAL A 297 -3.60 13.54 6.07
C VAL A 297 -2.61 13.14 4.99
N ARG A 298 -2.82 13.62 3.76
CA ARG A 298 -1.88 13.48 2.65
C ARG A 298 -1.61 14.86 2.04
N VAL A 299 -0.33 15.16 1.84
CA VAL A 299 0.12 16.40 1.23
C VAL A 299 0.92 16.06 -0.02
N ILE A 300 0.32 16.28 -1.18
CA ILE A 300 0.93 16.09 -2.49
C ILE A 300 1.68 17.38 -2.83
N CYS A 301 2.98 17.26 -3.03
CA CYS A 301 3.90 18.35 -3.34
C CYS A 301 4.52 18.13 -4.71
N PHE A 302 4.45 19.14 -5.58
CA PHE A 302 5.26 19.18 -6.79
C PHE A 302 6.58 19.87 -6.50
N LEU A 303 7.67 19.25 -6.94
CA LEU A 303 9.02 19.78 -6.87
C LEU A 303 9.59 19.86 -8.28
N ASN A 304 10.46 20.84 -8.54
CA ASN A 304 11.22 20.96 -9.78
C ASN A 304 12.70 20.59 -9.59
N HIS A 305 12.98 19.82 -8.53
CA HIS A 305 14.30 19.34 -8.17
C HIS A 305 14.17 18.02 -7.37
N PRO A 306 15.22 17.17 -7.33
CA PRO A 306 15.25 16.02 -6.44
C PRO A 306 15.20 16.44 -4.97
N ILE A 307 14.70 15.55 -4.09
CA ILE A 307 14.71 15.82 -2.65
C ILE A 307 16.16 15.99 -2.16
N PRO A 308 16.50 17.07 -1.43
CA PRO A 308 17.84 17.29 -0.88
C PRO A 308 18.35 16.09 -0.07
N ASN A 309 19.67 15.87 -0.09
CA ASN A 309 20.36 14.80 0.66
C ASN A 309 19.96 13.36 0.25
N THR A 310 19.40 13.18 -0.95
CA THR A 310 19.08 11.85 -1.51
C THR A 310 20.05 11.41 -2.63
N GLY A 311 21.12 12.17 -2.87
CA GLY A 311 22.06 11.90 -3.96
C GLY A 311 21.42 12.03 -5.34
N ASP A 312 20.55 13.04 -5.51
CA ASP A 312 19.79 13.31 -6.74
C ASP A 312 18.95 12.13 -7.24
N SER A 313 18.42 11.34 -6.28
CA SER A 313 17.61 10.16 -6.58
C SER A 313 16.31 10.53 -7.28
N ASP A 314 15.98 9.78 -8.34
CA ASP A 314 14.73 9.96 -9.10
C ASP A 314 13.48 9.59 -8.30
N SER A 315 13.62 8.73 -7.29
CA SER A 315 12.54 8.19 -6.48
C SER A 315 13.06 7.73 -5.13
N VAL A 316 12.32 8.03 -4.06
CA VAL A 316 12.72 7.63 -2.70
C VAL A 316 11.52 7.33 -1.82
N GLN A 317 11.74 6.43 -0.85
CA GLN A 317 10.95 6.37 0.37
C GLN A 317 11.71 7.06 1.49
N ILE A 318 11.01 7.86 2.32
CA ILE A 318 11.54 8.37 3.59
C ILE A 318 10.56 7.99 4.70
N VAL A 319 11.08 7.36 5.75
CA VAL A 319 10.33 7.08 6.98
C VAL A 319 10.81 8.05 8.05
N ILE A 320 9.86 8.74 8.71
CA ILE A 320 10.12 9.59 9.87
C ILE A 320 9.48 8.89 11.08
N PRO A 321 10.29 8.17 11.88
CA PRO A 321 9.78 7.46 13.04
C PRO A 321 9.13 8.42 14.03
N GLN A 322 7.99 8.02 14.59
CA GLN A 322 7.18 8.78 15.53
C GLN A 322 7.98 9.40 16.69
N ASN A 323 8.97 8.66 17.21
CA ASN A 323 9.82 9.05 18.32
C ASN A 323 10.74 10.24 17.99
N GLN A 324 11.07 10.43 16.70
CA GLN A 324 11.92 11.53 16.22
C GLN A 324 11.16 12.86 16.11
N VAL A 325 9.83 12.80 16.07
CA VAL A 325 8.94 13.97 15.90
C VAL A 325 7.89 14.10 17.01
N LYS A 326 8.02 13.31 18.08
CA LYS A 326 7.14 13.30 19.27
C LYS A 326 5.67 13.05 18.92
N ARG A 327 5.44 12.08 18.05
CA ARG A 327 4.11 11.62 17.61
C ARG A 327 3.80 10.22 18.13
N GLN A 328 2.58 9.74 17.87
CA GLN A 328 2.15 8.36 18.12
C GLN A 328 2.09 7.52 16.84
N ASN A 329 2.35 8.14 15.68
CA ASN A 329 2.39 7.51 14.37
C ASN A 329 3.49 8.14 13.53
N ASP A 330 4.11 7.31 12.69
CA ASP A 330 5.13 7.74 11.74
C ASP A 330 4.60 8.72 10.69
N ILE A 331 5.52 9.45 10.07
CA ILE A 331 5.28 10.22 8.84
C ILE A 331 6.04 9.55 7.70
N TYR A 332 5.37 9.36 6.56
CA TYR A 332 5.95 8.77 5.37
C TYR A 332 6.09 9.82 4.26
N VAL A 333 7.17 9.74 3.49
CA VAL A 333 7.35 10.48 2.25
C VAL A 333 7.60 9.50 1.12
N ALA A 334 6.74 9.52 0.11
CA ALA A 334 6.94 8.80 -1.15
C ALA A 334 7.24 9.83 -2.25
N ASN A 335 8.40 9.71 -2.89
CA ASN A 335 8.82 10.58 -3.98
C ASN A 335 8.98 9.78 -5.26
N ILE A 336 8.35 10.25 -6.33
CA ILE A 336 8.37 9.63 -7.65
C ILE A 336 8.48 10.75 -8.69
N SER A 337 9.23 10.54 -9.77
CA SER A 337 9.48 11.55 -10.79
C SER A 337 9.07 11.09 -12.18
N ASN A 338 9.37 11.93 -13.18
CA ASN A 338 9.25 11.61 -14.59
C ASN A 338 9.96 10.30 -15.00
N ALA A 339 10.92 9.82 -14.19
CA ALA A 339 11.55 8.51 -14.37
C ALA A 339 10.55 7.34 -14.35
N HIS A 340 9.38 7.54 -13.76
CA HIS A 340 8.27 6.57 -13.69
C HIS A 340 7.08 6.98 -14.56
N SER A 341 7.22 8.01 -15.41
CA SER A 341 6.14 8.54 -16.25
C SER A 341 4.90 9.04 -15.47
N VAL A 342 5.09 9.54 -14.25
CA VAL A 342 4.00 10.09 -13.41
C VAL A 342 3.89 11.61 -13.41
N CYS A 343 4.88 12.31 -13.96
CA CYS A 343 4.89 13.75 -14.11
C CYS A 343 5.81 14.20 -15.26
N ALA A 344 5.68 15.46 -15.66
CA ALA A 344 6.49 16.07 -16.72
C ALA A 344 8.01 16.03 -16.42
N PRO A 345 8.88 16.13 -17.45
CA PRO A 345 10.33 16.16 -17.26
C PRO A 345 10.79 17.23 -16.26
N ASN A 346 11.79 16.90 -15.45
CA ASN A 346 12.35 17.73 -14.37
C ASN A 346 11.41 17.97 -13.17
N PHE A 347 10.21 17.41 -13.17
CA PHE A 347 9.34 17.42 -12.00
C PHE A 347 9.45 16.14 -11.19
N HIS A 348 9.14 16.30 -9.90
CA HIS A 348 8.93 15.23 -8.93
C HIS A 348 7.59 15.45 -8.23
N VAL A 349 6.95 14.34 -7.88
CA VAL A 349 5.75 14.28 -7.04
C VAL A 349 6.16 13.64 -5.73
N ALA A 350 6.23 14.44 -4.67
CA ALA A 350 6.50 13.98 -3.32
C ALA A 350 5.22 14.05 -2.50
N ILE A 351 4.85 12.95 -1.85
CA ILE A 351 3.62 12.85 -1.07
C ILE A 351 3.99 12.55 0.36
N VAL A 352 3.58 13.42 1.28
CA VAL A 352 3.79 13.29 2.72
C VAL A 352 2.50 12.82 3.36
N SER A 353 2.53 11.74 4.15
CA SER A 353 1.33 11.19 4.80
C SER A 353 1.58 10.77 6.24
N THR A 354 0.56 10.94 7.08
CA THR A 354 0.53 10.43 8.47
C THR A 354 -0.91 10.29 8.97
N ILE A 355 -1.09 9.53 10.05
CA ILE A 355 -2.36 9.43 10.77
C ILE A 355 -2.61 10.75 11.51
N VAL A 356 -3.83 11.26 11.50
CA VAL A 356 -4.17 12.52 12.16
C VAL A 356 -4.26 12.35 13.68
N GLU A 357 -3.51 13.16 14.42
CA GLU A 357 -3.47 13.17 15.89
C GLU A 357 -3.99 14.50 16.49
N THR A 358 -4.12 15.55 15.67
CA THR A 358 -4.45 16.91 16.12
C THR A 358 -5.58 17.54 15.30
N SER A 359 -6.06 18.70 15.74
CA SER A 359 -7.07 19.50 15.00
C SER A 359 -6.49 20.29 13.82
N THR A 360 -5.18 20.22 13.56
CA THR A 360 -4.51 20.89 12.43
C THR A 360 -3.73 19.88 11.59
N PRO A 361 -4.41 18.99 10.84
CA PRO A 361 -3.78 17.82 10.23
C PRO A 361 -2.62 18.17 9.29
N GLU A 362 -2.74 19.23 8.50
CA GLU A 362 -1.69 19.65 7.56
C GLU A 362 -0.34 19.91 8.24
N ARG A 363 -0.35 20.50 9.44
CA ARG A 363 0.89 20.81 10.20
C ARG A 363 1.60 19.57 10.70
N GLU A 364 0.90 18.44 10.81
CA GLU A 364 1.52 17.17 11.20
C GLU A 364 2.48 16.66 10.12
N CYS A 365 2.34 17.11 8.87
CA CYS A 365 3.24 16.81 7.77
C CYS A 365 4.44 17.77 7.67
N ASP A 366 4.55 18.80 8.52
CA ASP A 366 5.59 19.85 8.40
C ASP A 366 7.00 19.26 8.44
N ALA A 367 7.25 18.25 9.26
CA ALA A 367 8.55 17.58 9.35
C ALA A 367 8.93 16.90 8.02
N GLY A 368 7.98 16.27 7.32
CA GLY A 368 8.20 15.68 6.00
C GLY A 368 8.34 16.73 4.91
N ILE A 369 7.51 17.76 4.94
CA ILE A 369 7.55 18.88 3.96
C ILE A 369 8.87 19.63 4.04
N ALA A 370 9.41 19.83 5.25
CA ALA A 370 10.70 20.50 5.46
C ALA A 370 11.88 19.77 4.80
N LEU A 371 11.77 18.48 4.55
CA LEU A 371 12.79 17.69 3.85
C LEU A 371 12.77 17.90 2.34
N LEU A 372 11.65 18.37 1.78
CA LEU A 372 11.43 18.41 0.33
C LEU A 372 12.18 19.53 -0.39
N GLY A 373 12.70 20.52 0.33
CA GLY A 373 13.25 21.74 -0.26
C GLY A 373 12.17 22.73 -0.70
N GLN A 374 12.35 23.40 -1.83
CA GLN A 374 11.37 24.38 -2.31
C GLN A 374 10.19 23.65 -2.97
N VAL A 375 9.03 23.69 -2.31
CA VAL A 375 7.78 23.16 -2.89
C VAL A 375 7.23 24.15 -3.91
N PHE A 376 6.99 23.67 -5.13
CA PHE A 376 6.43 24.46 -6.22
C PHE A 376 4.91 24.64 -6.06
N GLU A 377 4.19 23.55 -5.78
CA GLU A 377 2.75 23.53 -5.59
C GLU A 377 2.37 22.45 -4.57
N LYS A 378 1.29 22.67 -3.82
CA LYS A 378 0.83 21.78 -2.75
C LYS A 378 -0.69 21.55 -2.79
N PHE A 379 -1.07 20.29 -2.66
CA PHE A 379 -2.46 19.84 -2.50
C PHE A 379 -2.59 19.03 -1.20
N VAL A 380 -3.63 19.31 -0.41
CA VAL A 380 -3.84 18.68 0.89
C VAL A 380 -5.17 17.94 0.87
N SER A 381 -5.17 16.67 1.28
CA SER A 381 -6.38 15.91 1.59
C SER A 381 -6.34 15.43 3.04
N VAL A 382 -7.52 15.33 3.65
CA VAL A 382 -7.73 14.65 4.93
C VAL A 382 -8.87 13.67 4.71
N ASP A 383 -8.57 12.39 4.79
CA ASP A 383 -9.48 11.31 4.44
C ASP A 383 -9.79 10.48 5.69
N ASP A 384 -11.07 10.16 5.89
CA ASP A 384 -11.50 9.29 6.98
C ASP A 384 -11.12 7.83 6.69
N LEU A 385 -10.64 7.13 7.72
CA LEU A 385 -10.36 5.70 7.65
C LEU A 385 -11.53 4.90 8.20
N TYR A 386 -12.02 3.95 7.40
CA TYR A 386 -13.12 3.07 7.74
C TYR A 386 -12.69 1.61 7.75
N VAL A 387 -13.31 0.85 8.64
CA VAL A 387 -13.23 -0.63 8.67
C VAL A 387 -14.65 -1.20 8.75
N PRO A 388 -14.88 -2.42 8.22
CA PRO A 388 -16.16 -3.09 8.37
C PRO A 388 -16.50 -3.35 9.85
N ILE A 389 -17.78 -3.29 10.21
CA ILE A 389 -18.27 -3.63 11.55
C ILE A 389 -18.52 -5.14 11.72
N ALA A 390 -18.65 -5.88 10.62
CA ALA A 390 -18.89 -7.33 10.57
C ALA A 390 -18.03 -7.98 9.48
N ASP A 391 -17.87 -9.30 9.53
CA ASP A 391 -17.02 -10.03 8.57
C ASP A 391 -17.71 -10.27 7.20
N GLY A 392 -19.02 -10.08 7.11
CA GLY A 392 -19.80 -10.23 5.89
C GLY A 392 -20.37 -11.64 5.65
N VAL A 393 -20.11 -12.61 6.54
CA VAL A 393 -20.55 -13.99 6.35
C VAL A 393 -22.06 -14.12 6.54
N GLU A 394 -22.64 -13.40 7.49
CA GLU A 394 -24.08 -13.48 7.78
C GLU A 394 -24.94 -12.81 6.69
N ASP A 395 -24.54 -11.62 6.22
CA ASP A 395 -25.31 -10.78 5.31
C ASP A 395 -24.82 -10.83 3.85
N GLN A 396 -23.72 -11.55 3.58
CA GLN A 396 -23.09 -11.67 2.25
C GLN A 396 -22.57 -10.33 1.69
N VAL A 397 -22.17 -9.42 2.59
CA VAL A 397 -21.59 -8.11 2.25
C VAL A 397 -20.15 -8.02 2.75
N PHE A 398 -19.19 -8.11 1.84
CA PHE A 398 -17.78 -8.11 2.17
C PHE A 398 -17.14 -6.75 1.88
N VAL A 399 -16.96 -5.95 2.93
CA VAL A 399 -16.42 -4.58 2.79
C VAL A 399 -14.91 -4.56 3.06
N SER A 400 -14.16 -3.84 2.23
CA SER A 400 -12.73 -3.61 2.42
C SER A 400 -12.45 -2.50 3.44
N LYS A 401 -11.20 -2.42 3.90
CA LYS A 401 -10.72 -1.31 4.73
C LYS A 401 -10.25 -0.15 3.87
N SER A 402 -10.38 1.07 4.38
CA SER A 402 -9.73 2.23 3.76
C SER A 402 -8.21 2.09 3.74
N TYR A 403 -7.56 2.63 2.69
CA TYR A 403 -6.11 2.65 2.60
C TYR A 403 -5.49 3.53 3.69
N ASP A 404 -4.63 2.91 4.51
CA ASP A 404 -3.91 3.57 5.60
C ASP A 404 -2.83 4.57 5.12
N ALA A 405 -2.09 5.13 6.07
CA ALA A 405 -1.02 6.09 5.82
C ALA A 405 0.29 5.47 5.31
N THR A 406 0.44 4.13 5.33
CA THR A 406 1.70 3.48 4.95
C THR A 406 2.06 3.75 3.49
N SER A 407 3.35 3.83 3.20
CA SER A 407 3.87 3.98 1.83
C SER A 407 4.07 2.65 1.10
N HIS A 408 3.46 1.55 1.55
CA HIS A 408 3.60 0.23 0.92
C HIS A 408 2.30 -0.60 0.93
N PHE A 409 2.29 -1.72 0.19
CA PHE A 409 1.08 -2.53 -0.07
C PHE A 409 0.83 -3.71 0.89
N GLU A 410 1.65 -3.91 1.93
CA GLU A 410 1.52 -5.10 2.80
C GLU A 410 0.17 -5.15 3.53
N THR A 411 -0.32 -4.01 4.05
CA THR A 411 -1.63 -3.94 4.72
C THR A 411 -2.79 -4.14 3.76
N VAL A 412 -2.67 -3.67 2.52
CA VAL A 412 -3.63 -3.91 1.43
C VAL A 412 -3.68 -5.40 1.06
N SER A 413 -2.53 -6.05 0.96
CA SER A 413 -2.43 -7.48 0.64
C SER A 413 -3.01 -8.34 1.77
N SER A 414 -2.78 -7.94 3.02
CA SER A 414 -3.40 -8.59 4.18
C SER A 414 -4.92 -8.46 4.15
N ASP A 415 -5.46 -7.30 3.74
CA ASP A 415 -6.91 -7.12 3.64
C ASP A 415 -7.50 -7.99 2.54
N VAL A 416 -6.88 -8.02 1.34
CA VAL A 416 -7.28 -8.92 0.24
C VAL A 416 -7.36 -10.37 0.70
N LYS A 417 -6.31 -10.88 1.36
CA LYS A 417 -6.28 -12.27 1.85
C LYS A 417 -7.39 -12.54 2.87
N ASP A 418 -7.65 -11.59 3.76
CA ASP A 418 -8.72 -11.66 4.75
C ASP A 418 -10.11 -11.68 4.09
N ILE A 419 -10.41 -10.77 3.14
CA ILE A 419 -11.69 -10.77 2.43
C ILE A 419 -11.87 -12.06 1.65
N TYR A 420 -10.83 -12.49 0.93
CA TYR A 420 -10.84 -13.74 0.18
C TYR A 420 -11.18 -14.94 1.08
N LYS A 421 -10.57 -15.01 2.27
CA LYS A 421 -10.86 -16.07 3.24
C LYS A 421 -12.29 -16.01 3.77
N ARG A 422 -12.81 -14.81 4.03
CA ARG A 422 -14.20 -14.60 4.47
C ARG A 422 -15.21 -15.04 3.39
N ILE A 423 -14.89 -14.82 2.12
CA ILE A 423 -15.72 -15.23 0.97
C ILE A 423 -15.67 -16.74 0.73
N THR A 424 -14.46 -17.32 0.73
CA THR A 424 -14.24 -18.70 0.25
C THR A 424 -14.16 -19.74 1.36
N GLY A 425 -13.93 -19.31 2.60
CA GLY A 425 -13.66 -20.16 3.76
C GLY A 425 -12.24 -20.75 3.81
N VAL A 426 -11.36 -20.42 2.85
CA VAL A 426 -10.00 -20.97 2.76
C VAL A 426 -8.94 -19.87 2.62
N ASP A 427 -7.72 -20.15 3.10
CA ASP A 427 -6.59 -19.23 2.96
C ASP A 427 -6.13 -19.12 1.50
N LEU A 428 -5.91 -17.90 1.01
CA LEU A 428 -5.40 -17.65 -0.33
C LEU A 428 -3.96 -18.17 -0.46
N LYS A 429 -3.75 -19.16 -1.34
CA LYS A 429 -2.43 -19.72 -1.64
C LYS A 429 -1.86 -19.10 -2.90
N LEU A 430 -0.80 -18.29 -2.74
CA LEU A 430 -0.09 -17.65 -3.84
C LEU A 430 1.07 -18.53 -4.35
N GLU A 431 0.73 -19.71 -4.87
CA GLU A 431 1.70 -20.69 -5.38
C GLU A 431 1.63 -20.79 -6.91
N GLY A 432 2.73 -20.47 -7.60
CA GLY A 432 2.81 -20.54 -9.06
C GLY A 432 1.85 -19.58 -9.78
N LYS A 433 1.72 -19.75 -11.10
CA LYS A 433 0.70 -19.03 -11.89
C LYS A 433 -0.60 -19.81 -11.88
N VAL A 434 -1.73 -19.11 -11.87
CA VAL A 434 -3.01 -19.79 -12.05
C VAL A 434 -3.07 -20.41 -13.45
N GLN A 435 -3.37 -21.71 -13.49
CA GLN A 435 -3.58 -22.42 -14.74
C GLN A 435 -4.88 -21.92 -15.37
N ARG A 436 -4.83 -21.53 -16.65
CA ARG A 436 -6.04 -21.29 -17.42
C ARG A 436 -6.86 -22.57 -17.40
N LEU A 437 -8.14 -22.47 -17.04
CA LEU A 437 -9.09 -23.54 -17.30
C LEU A 437 -9.08 -23.77 -18.82
N GLU A 438 -8.49 -24.87 -19.29
CA GLU A 438 -8.58 -25.27 -20.69
C GLU A 438 -10.04 -25.59 -20.99
N GLY A 439 -10.74 -24.67 -21.68
CA GLY A 439 -12.14 -24.87 -22.03
C GLY A 439 -12.78 -23.62 -22.63
N GLY A 440 -12.57 -23.43 -23.94
CA GLY A 440 -13.28 -22.39 -24.69
C GLY A 440 -12.68 -22.07 -26.05
N ASP A 441 -12.29 -23.08 -26.85
CA ASP A 441 -12.32 -22.89 -28.30
C ASP A 441 -13.79 -22.85 -28.72
N ASN A 442 -14.22 -21.68 -29.18
CA ASN A 442 -15.24 -21.51 -30.21
C ASN A 442 -15.03 -20.17 -30.92
#